data_AF-A0A6N7WDZ7-F1
#
_entry.id   AF-A0A6N7WDZ7-F1
#
_cell.length_a   1.000
_cell.length_b   1.000
_cell.length_c   1.000
_cell.angle_alpha   90.00
_cell.angle_beta   90.00
_cell.angle_gamma   90.00
#
_symmetry.space_group_name_H-M   'P 1'
#
loop_
_entity.id
_entity.type
_entity.pdbx_description
1 polymer ?
#
loop_
_entity_poly.entity_id
_entity_poly.type
_entity_poly.pdbx_seq_one_letter_code
_entity_poly.pdbx_strand_id
1 'polypeptide(L)'
;MNFKEDVFAKVITYITVAVLLGAMLVEAFVIYTERSEKKEIAGRLVSARASVSSLTKEKAELEAHNTELQEFKSKWENLVILADNEFCQELREELFRRPEVIPEEAIEASLKAELEEGQGPEEEKAGSEEQTEDGPLAAFVFPSPEDKEWFLPLNLGNKPSVEYLFYARAVDVERDRCIDLLYEVPVDGADDSPLLDEDGEIIWNCMAYDAGLGWTLITEEEE
;
A
#
# COMPACT_ATOMS: atom_id res chain seq x y z
N MET A 1 -71.85 61.65 -39.47
CA MET A 1 -70.93 60.55 -39.11
C MET A 1 -71.65 59.69 -38.08
N ASN A 2 -71.90 58.42 -38.39
CA ASN A 2 -72.81 57.58 -37.59
C ASN A 2 -72.06 57.01 -36.37
N PHE A 3 -72.52 57.34 -35.16
CA PHE A 3 -71.97 56.87 -33.88
C PHE A 3 -71.67 55.36 -33.82
N LYS A 4 -72.45 54.55 -34.53
CA LYS A 4 -72.23 53.09 -34.63
C LYS A 4 -70.92 52.73 -35.31
N GLU A 5 -70.55 53.39 -36.41
CA GLU A 5 -69.32 53.09 -37.16
C GLU A 5 -68.06 53.41 -36.35
N ASP A 6 -68.09 54.51 -35.59
CA ASP A 6 -66.99 54.91 -34.71
C ASP A 6 -66.79 53.93 -33.54
N VAL A 7 -67.89 53.48 -32.94
CA VAL A 7 -67.85 52.43 -31.89
C VAL A 7 -67.32 51.11 -32.46
N PHE A 8 -67.76 50.69 -33.65
CA PHE A 8 -67.26 49.47 -34.29
C PHE A 8 -65.77 49.55 -34.63
N ALA A 9 -65.30 50.68 -35.17
CA ALA A 9 -63.88 50.89 -35.45
C ALA A 9 -63.04 50.83 -34.17
N LYS A 10 -63.53 51.41 -33.07
CA LYS A 10 -62.87 51.37 -31.77
C LYS A 10 -62.79 49.95 -31.20
N VAL A 11 -63.87 49.16 -31.32
CA VAL A 11 -63.89 47.75 -30.90
C VAL A 11 -62.89 46.91 -31.71
N ILE A 12 -62.86 47.06 -33.03
CA ILE A 12 -61.90 46.34 -33.91
C ILE A 12 -60.47 46.72 -33.54
N THR A 13 -60.20 48.00 -33.25
CA THR A 13 -58.88 48.48 -32.82
C THR A 13 -58.45 47.87 -31.49
N TYR A 14 -59.36 47.73 -30.52
CA TYR A 14 -59.03 47.05 -29.26
C TYR A 14 -58.76 45.55 -29.46
N ILE A 15 -59.51 44.90 -30.35
CA ILE A 15 -59.28 43.48 -30.69
C ILE A 15 -57.91 43.31 -31.35
N THR A 16 -57.54 44.14 -32.33
CA THR A 16 -56.23 44.04 -32.98
C THR A 16 -55.08 44.32 -32.02
N VAL A 17 -55.21 45.30 -31.12
CA VAL A 17 -54.21 45.54 -30.07
C VAL A 17 -54.10 44.34 -29.13
N ALA A 18 -55.22 43.73 -28.72
CA ALA A 18 -55.21 42.55 -27.87
C ALA A 18 -54.55 41.34 -28.55
N VAL A 19 -54.79 41.14 -29.85
CA VAL A 19 -54.14 40.07 -30.64
C VAL A 19 -52.63 40.31 -30.76
N LEU A 20 -52.20 41.54 -31.03
CA LEU A 20 -50.78 41.88 -31.12
C LEU A 20 -50.05 41.72 -29.78
N LEU A 21 -50.69 42.15 -28.68
CA LEU A 21 -50.15 41.93 -27.33
C LEU A 21 -50.09 40.43 -26.98
N GLY A 22 -51.11 39.66 -27.38
CA GLY A 22 -51.11 38.21 -27.23
C GLY A 22 -49.96 37.54 -27.96
N ALA A 23 -49.72 37.91 -29.22
CA ALA A 23 -48.59 37.40 -30.01
C ALA A 23 -47.25 37.75 -29.36
N MET A 24 -47.08 39.00 -28.93
CA MET A 24 -45.85 39.46 -28.26
C MET A 24 -45.59 38.72 -26.94
N LEU A 25 -46.64 38.42 -26.16
CA LEU A 25 -46.51 37.63 -24.93
C LEU A 25 -46.08 36.19 -25.20
N VAL A 26 -46.60 35.56 -26.24
CA VAL A 26 -46.20 34.20 -26.64
C VAL A 26 -44.74 34.17 -27.05
N GLU A 27 -44.29 35.10 -27.90
CA GLU A 27 -42.88 35.19 -28.30
C GLU A 27 -41.96 35.45 -27.11
N ALA A 28 -42.34 36.37 -26.21
CA ALA A 28 -41.57 36.63 -25.00
C ALA A 28 -41.47 35.41 -24.09
N PHE A 29 -42.55 34.61 -23.97
CA PHE A 29 -42.56 33.37 -23.21
C PHE A 29 -41.62 32.33 -23.83
N VAL A 30 -41.68 32.12 -25.15
CA VAL A 30 -40.80 31.18 -25.86
C VAL A 30 -39.32 31.58 -25.70
N ILE A 31 -39.01 32.87 -25.84
CA ILE A 31 -37.64 33.36 -25.62
C ILE A 31 -37.18 33.12 -24.18
N TYR A 32 -38.08 33.31 -23.21
CA TYR A 32 -37.78 33.06 -21.81
C TYR A 32 -37.50 31.58 -21.53
N THR A 33 -38.34 30.68 -22.04
CA THR A 33 -38.14 29.23 -21.87
C THR A 33 -36.84 28.78 -22.52
N GLU A 34 -36.56 29.18 -23.76
CA GLU A 34 -35.30 28.86 -24.44
C GLU A 34 -34.07 29.36 -23.66
N ARG A 35 -34.14 30.57 -23.10
CA ARG A 35 -33.03 31.11 -22.29
C ARG A 35 -32.85 30.34 -20.98
N SER A 36 -33.95 29.91 -20.37
CA SER A 36 -33.91 29.11 -19.15
C SER A 36 -33.29 27.73 -19.41
N GLU A 37 -33.67 27.06 -20.49
CA GLU A 37 -33.11 25.77 -20.91
C GLU A 37 -31.63 25.91 -21.28
N LYS A 38 -31.26 26.96 -22.03
CA LYS A 38 -29.85 27.25 -22.35
C LYS A 38 -29.02 27.46 -21.08
N LYS A 39 -29.56 28.15 -20.08
CA LYS A 39 -28.88 28.37 -18.79
C LYS A 39 -28.72 27.08 -18.00
N GLU A 40 -29.73 26.21 -18.01
CA GLU A 40 -29.65 24.90 -17.36
C GLU A 40 -28.62 23.99 -18.03
N ILE A 41 -28.64 23.90 -19.36
CA ILE A 41 -27.66 23.13 -20.14
C ILE A 41 -26.24 23.67 -19.90
N ALA A 42 -26.06 24.99 -19.88
CA ALA A 42 -24.77 25.60 -19.56
C ALA A 42 -24.30 25.24 -18.15
N GLY A 43 -25.19 25.26 -17.15
CA GLY A 43 -24.87 24.83 -15.79
C GLY A 43 -24.45 23.35 -15.71
N ARG A 44 -25.19 22.47 -16.39
CA ARG A 44 -24.85 21.04 -16.50
C ARG A 44 -23.51 20.83 -17.19
N LEU A 45 -23.20 21.58 -18.26
CA LEU A 45 -21.90 21.52 -18.94
C LEU A 45 -20.75 21.96 -18.05
N VAL A 46 -20.92 23.02 -17.25
CA VAL A 46 -19.89 23.46 -16.29
C VAL A 46 -19.65 22.40 -15.22
N SER A 47 -20.72 21.83 -14.66
CA SER A 47 -20.61 20.76 -13.67
C SER A 47 -19.95 19.50 -14.26
N ALA A 48 -20.35 19.07 -15.46
CA ALA A 48 -19.74 17.94 -16.15
C ALA A 48 -18.28 18.20 -16.50
N ARG A 49 -17.91 19.43 -16.87
CA ARG A 49 -16.51 19.80 -17.11
C ARG A 49 -15.69 19.74 -15.82
N ALA A 50 -16.25 20.17 -14.70
CA ALA A 50 -15.59 20.09 -13.40
C ALA A 50 -15.37 18.62 -12.99
N SER A 51 -16.37 17.75 -13.15
CA SER A 51 -16.23 16.32 -12.85
C SER A 51 -15.25 15.62 -13.79
N VAL A 52 -15.25 15.97 -15.08
CA VAL A 52 -14.22 15.45 -16.00
C VAL A 52 -12.84 15.92 -15.56
N SER A 53 -12.68 17.17 -15.14
CA SER A 53 -11.38 17.69 -14.69
C SER A 53 -10.89 17.02 -13.41
N SER A 54 -11.78 16.67 -12.46
CA SER A 54 -11.39 15.92 -11.26
C SER A 54 -11.02 14.49 -11.61
N LEU A 55 -11.84 13.80 -12.41
CA LEU A 55 -11.55 12.44 -12.87
C LEU A 55 -10.25 12.36 -13.68
N THR A 56 -9.92 13.39 -14.47
CA THR A 56 -8.63 13.42 -15.19
C THR A 56 -7.44 13.56 -14.25
N LYS A 57 -7.59 14.25 -13.11
CA LYS A 57 -6.52 14.36 -12.10
C LYS A 57 -6.35 13.03 -11.38
N GLU A 58 -7.45 12.45 -10.90
CA GLU A 58 -7.44 11.14 -10.23
C GLU A 58 -6.85 10.06 -11.16
N LYS A 59 -7.20 10.08 -12.46
CA LYS A 59 -6.61 9.17 -13.44
C LYS A 59 -5.10 9.37 -13.56
N ALA A 60 -4.61 10.61 -13.60
CA ALA A 60 -3.18 10.89 -13.69
C ALA A 60 -2.42 10.44 -12.42
N GLU A 61 -3.00 10.64 -11.24
CA GLU A 61 -2.45 10.13 -9.97
C GLU A 61 -2.40 8.60 -9.96
N LEU A 62 -3.47 7.95 -10.43
CA LEU A 62 -3.53 6.49 -10.49
C LEU A 62 -2.54 5.91 -11.52
N GLU A 63 -2.34 6.59 -12.65
CA GLU A 63 -1.31 6.23 -13.63
C GLU A 63 0.11 6.37 -13.02
N ALA A 64 0.37 7.42 -12.24
CA ALA A 64 1.65 7.61 -11.54
C ALA A 64 1.90 6.51 -10.51
N HIS A 65 0.91 6.18 -9.67
CA HIS A 65 1.02 5.06 -8.72
C HIS A 65 1.21 3.72 -9.43
N ASN A 66 0.56 3.51 -10.59
CA ASN A 66 0.76 2.29 -11.36
C ASN A 66 2.21 2.18 -11.88
N THR A 67 2.78 3.29 -12.37
CA THR A 67 4.19 3.31 -12.80
C THR A 67 5.15 3.02 -11.66
N GLU A 68 4.93 3.60 -10.47
CA GLU A 68 5.73 3.35 -9.28
C GLU A 68 5.65 1.88 -8.83
N LEU A 69 4.44 1.30 -8.83
CA LEU A 69 4.25 -0.13 -8.53
C LEU A 69 4.93 -1.04 -9.55
N GLN A 70 4.95 -0.66 -10.83
CA GLN A 70 5.67 -1.40 -11.86
C GLN A 70 7.19 -1.33 -11.67
N GLU A 71 7.73 -0.16 -11.33
CA GLU A 71 9.14 0.01 -11.00
C GLU A 71 9.52 -0.83 -9.77
N PHE A 72 8.69 -0.80 -8.73
CA PHE A 72 8.84 -1.64 -7.55
C PHE A 72 8.83 -3.12 -7.93
N LYS A 73 7.82 -3.59 -8.67
CA LYS A 73 7.73 -4.99 -9.13
C LYS A 73 8.98 -5.43 -9.89
N SER A 74 9.47 -4.59 -10.82
CA SER A 74 10.69 -4.87 -11.58
C SER A 74 11.92 -4.98 -10.67
N LYS A 75 12.05 -4.06 -9.69
CA LYS A 75 13.13 -4.14 -8.69
C LYS A 75 13.04 -5.44 -7.89
N TRP A 76 11.85 -5.82 -7.44
CA TRP A 76 11.62 -7.07 -6.71
C TRP A 76 11.95 -8.30 -7.53
N GLU A 77 11.51 -8.36 -8.80
CA GLU A 77 11.87 -9.46 -9.70
C GLU A 77 13.39 -9.60 -9.85
N ASN A 78 14.13 -8.48 -9.92
CA ASN A 78 15.59 -8.52 -9.95
C ASN A 78 16.20 -9.07 -8.65
N LEU A 79 15.66 -8.70 -7.48
CA LEU A 79 16.13 -9.26 -6.20
C LEU A 79 15.85 -10.76 -6.10
N VAL A 80 14.68 -11.22 -6.55
CA VAL A 80 14.33 -12.65 -6.59
C VAL A 80 15.24 -13.42 -7.55
N ILE A 81 15.58 -12.84 -8.71
CA ILE A 81 16.57 -13.44 -9.63
C ILE A 81 17.95 -13.52 -8.99
N LEU A 82 18.35 -12.52 -8.19
CA LEU A 82 19.61 -12.55 -7.45
C LEU A 82 19.60 -13.61 -6.34
N ALA A 83 18.45 -13.82 -5.68
CA ALA A 83 18.27 -14.88 -4.69
C ALA A 83 18.42 -16.30 -5.29
N ASP A 84 18.30 -16.42 -6.62
CA ASP A 84 18.51 -17.66 -7.38
C ASP A 84 19.97 -17.94 -7.77
N ASN A 85 20.90 -17.06 -7.39
CA ASN A 85 22.31 -17.32 -7.58
C ASN A 85 22.77 -18.49 -6.68
N GLU A 86 23.74 -19.29 -7.16
CA GLU A 86 24.32 -20.44 -6.42
C GLU A 86 24.77 -20.02 -5.01
N PHE A 87 25.41 -18.85 -4.90
CA PHE A 87 25.81 -18.26 -3.62
C PHE A 87 24.64 -18.02 -2.65
N CYS A 88 23.53 -17.45 -3.13
CA CYS A 88 22.35 -17.20 -2.30
C CYS A 88 21.63 -18.51 -1.94
N GLN A 89 21.69 -19.50 -2.83
CA GLN A 89 21.17 -20.83 -2.53
C GLN A 89 21.93 -21.48 -1.38
N GLU A 90 23.27 -21.43 -1.38
CA GLU A 90 24.11 -21.97 -0.31
C GLU A 90 23.80 -21.29 1.04
N LEU A 91 23.73 -19.95 1.05
CA LEU A 91 23.40 -19.18 2.25
C LEU A 91 22.02 -19.52 2.83
N ARG A 92 21.03 -19.70 1.94
CA ARG A 92 19.67 -20.06 2.34
C ARG A 92 19.59 -21.49 2.89
N GLU A 93 20.32 -22.42 2.28
CA GLU A 93 20.43 -23.80 2.79
C GLU A 93 21.16 -23.86 4.14
N GLU A 94 22.06 -22.91 4.42
CA GLU A 94 22.70 -22.77 5.72
C GLU A 94 21.74 -22.20 6.77
N LEU A 95 21.07 -21.08 6.50
CA LEU A 95 20.07 -20.52 7.44
C LEU A 95 18.99 -21.56 7.77
N PHE A 96 18.51 -22.30 6.77
CA PHE A 96 17.56 -23.40 7.00
C PHE A 96 18.07 -24.46 8.00
N ARG A 97 19.38 -24.72 8.02
CA ARG A 97 20.01 -25.68 8.94
C ARG A 97 20.31 -25.08 10.31
N ARG A 98 20.39 -23.75 10.41
CA ARG A 98 20.80 -23.02 11.62
C ARG A 98 19.69 -22.06 12.10
N PRO A 99 18.57 -22.59 12.62
CA PRO A 99 17.54 -21.74 13.24
C PRO A 99 18.06 -21.00 14.48
N GLU A 100 19.19 -21.45 15.06
CA GLU A 100 19.89 -20.80 16.17
C GLU A 100 20.40 -19.39 15.83
N VAL A 101 20.50 -19.04 14.54
CA VAL A 101 20.89 -17.70 14.07
C VAL A 101 19.76 -16.68 14.28
N ILE A 102 18.54 -17.12 14.63
CA ILE A 102 17.43 -16.24 14.98
C ILE A 102 17.68 -15.70 16.41
N PRO A 103 17.81 -14.37 16.60
CA PRO A 103 18.07 -13.80 17.91
C PRO A 103 16.94 -14.08 18.90
N GLU A 104 17.28 -14.46 20.14
CA GLU A 104 16.32 -14.70 21.21
C GLU A 104 15.47 -13.46 21.50
N GLU A 105 16.07 -12.27 21.44
CA GLU A 105 15.39 -10.97 21.59
C GLU A 105 14.21 -10.81 20.61
N ALA A 106 14.36 -11.31 19.38
CA ALA A 106 13.31 -11.23 18.37
C ALA A 106 12.17 -12.20 18.68
N ILE A 107 12.51 -13.39 19.19
CA ILE A 107 11.54 -14.40 19.62
C ILE A 107 10.75 -13.89 20.82
N GLU A 108 11.42 -13.31 21.82
CA GLU A 108 10.78 -12.71 22.99
C GLU A 108 9.91 -11.51 22.62
N ALA A 109 10.39 -10.63 21.72
CA ALA A 109 9.60 -9.51 21.21
C ALA A 109 8.35 -9.99 20.47
N SER A 110 8.46 -11.08 19.72
CA SER A 110 7.32 -11.75 19.10
C SER A 110 6.35 -12.23 20.17
N LEU A 111 6.78 -13.01 21.16
CA LEU A 111 5.92 -13.48 22.25
C LEU A 111 5.22 -12.32 22.98
N LYS A 112 5.94 -11.21 23.22
CA LYS A 112 5.37 -10.01 23.82
C LYS A 112 4.29 -9.36 22.96
N ALA A 113 4.51 -9.26 21.65
CA ALA A 113 3.50 -8.74 20.73
C ALA A 113 2.21 -9.58 20.76
N GLU A 114 2.32 -10.91 20.92
CA GLU A 114 1.17 -11.81 21.10
C GLU A 114 0.33 -11.45 22.32
N LEU A 115 1.01 -11.21 23.45
CA LEU A 115 0.36 -10.87 24.71
C LEU A 115 -0.32 -9.49 24.64
N GLU A 116 0.27 -8.53 23.93
CA GLU A 116 -0.31 -7.20 23.74
C GLU A 116 -1.52 -7.22 22.79
N GLU A 117 -1.48 -8.01 21.72
CA GLU A 117 -2.64 -8.23 20.84
C GLU A 117 -3.79 -8.96 21.56
N GLY A 118 -3.45 -9.92 22.43
CA GLY A 118 -4.41 -10.62 23.28
C GLY A 118 -5.05 -9.75 24.39
N GLN A 119 -4.50 -8.57 24.67
CA GLN A 119 -4.96 -7.63 25.70
C GLN A 119 -5.74 -6.43 25.13
N GLY A 120 -6.39 -6.58 23.97
CA GLY A 120 -7.34 -5.60 23.45
C GLY A 120 -8.45 -5.21 24.46
N PRO A 121 -8.98 -3.98 24.43
CA PRO A 121 -9.89 -3.48 25.45
C PRO A 121 -11.26 -4.15 25.29
N GLU A 122 -11.74 -4.78 26.36
CA GLU A 122 -12.99 -5.55 26.48
C GLU A 122 -12.91 -7.03 26.03
N GLU A 123 -12.57 -7.93 26.95
CA GLU A 123 -13.53 -8.95 27.42
C GLU A 123 -12.96 -9.68 28.65
N GLU A 124 -13.63 -9.52 29.79
CA GLU A 124 -13.63 -10.52 30.85
C GLU A 124 -14.19 -11.83 30.29
N LYS A 125 -13.32 -12.71 29.76
CA LYS A 125 -13.59 -14.14 29.75
C LYS A 125 -12.55 -14.84 30.61
N ALA A 126 -12.99 -15.12 31.82
CA ALA A 126 -12.38 -16.09 32.70
C ALA A 126 -12.19 -17.43 31.98
N GLY A 127 -10.96 -17.91 31.96
CA GLY A 127 -10.62 -19.28 31.63
C GLY A 127 -9.22 -19.42 31.06
N SER A 128 -8.26 -19.73 31.96
CA SER A 128 -7.13 -20.64 31.74
C SER A 128 -6.11 -20.23 30.65
N GLU A 129 -4.83 -20.02 30.91
CA GLU A 129 -3.94 -20.55 31.94
C GLU A 129 -2.87 -19.47 32.21
N GLU A 130 -2.37 -19.43 33.45
CA GLU A 130 -1.03 -18.88 33.69
C GLU A 130 -0.09 -19.56 32.68
N GLN A 131 0.35 -18.85 31.65
CA GLN A 131 1.52 -19.25 30.90
C GLN A 131 2.68 -19.13 31.87
N THR A 132 2.91 -20.22 32.60
CA THR A 132 4.16 -20.56 33.24
C THR A 132 5.32 -20.21 32.32
N GLU A 133 6.41 -19.73 32.90
CA GLU A 133 7.73 -19.43 32.29
C GLU A 133 8.39 -20.64 31.57
N ASP A 134 7.60 -21.65 31.16
CA ASP A 134 8.02 -22.98 30.71
C ASP A 134 7.08 -23.54 29.61
N GLY A 135 6.45 -22.66 28.82
CA GLY A 135 5.83 -23.05 27.54
C GLY A 135 6.91 -23.33 26.49
N PRO A 136 6.68 -24.20 25.48
CA PRO A 136 7.68 -24.41 24.44
C PRO A 136 8.03 -23.05 23.82
N LEU A 137 9.31 -22.67 23.94
CA LEU A 137 9.90 -21.52 23.25
C LEU A 137 9.34 -21.51 21.83
N ALA A 138 8.78 -20.37 21.38
CA ALA A 138 8.24 -20.27 20.03
C ALA A 138 9.32 -20.73 19.05
N ALA A 139 9.05 -21.83 18.37
CA ALA A 139 10.02 -22.51 17.53
C ALA A 139 9.99 -21.85 16.15
N PHE A 140 10.51 -20.63 16.07
CA PHE A 140 10.71 -19.96 14.79
C PHE A 140 11.75 -20.75 14.00
N VAL A 141 11.41 -21.06 12.76
CA VAL A 141 12.28 -21.76 11.82
C VAL A 141 12.26 -21.03 10.48
N PHE A 142 13.39 -21.09 9.80
CA PHE A 142 13.45 -20.64 8.42
C PHE A 142 12.67 -21.61 7.52
N PRO A 143 11.83 -21.11 6.58
CA PRO A 143 11.11 -21.96 5.64
C PRO A 143 12.04 -22.76 4.72
N SER A 144 11.46 -23.67 3.94
CA SER A 144 12.22 -24.50 3.00
C SER A 144 13.11 -23.65 2.08
N PRO A 145 14.36 -24.07 1.81
CA PRO A 145 15.24 -23.37 0.89
C PRO A 145 14.76 -23.43 -0.57
N GLU A 146 13.72 -24.20 -0.90
CA GLU A 146 13.09 -24.13 -2.22
C GLU A 146 12.24 -22.85 -2.38
N ASP A 147 11.68 -22.36 -1.28
CA ASP A 147 10.97 -21.10 -1.23
C ASP A 147 11.98 -19.93 -1.22
N LYS A 148 11.73 -18.94 -2.07
CA LYS A 148 12.63 -17.79 -2.31
C LYS A 148 12.10 -16.53 -1.66
N GLU A 149 10.83 -16.50 -1.29
CA GLU A 149 10.16 -15.27 -0.87
C GLU A 149 10.61 -14.85 0.54
N TRP A 150 11.09 -15.80 1.34
CA TRP A 150 11.56 -15.55 2.69
C TRP A 150 13.03 -15.11 2.77
N PHE A 151 13.81 -15.17 1.69
CA PHE A 151 15.23 -14.80 1.71
C PHE A 151 15.61 -13.94 0.51
N LEU A 152 16.05 -12.70 0.75
CA LEU A 152 16.32 -11.74 -0.30
C LEU A 152 17.66 -11.04 -0.10
N PRO A 153 18.54 -11.05 -1.11
CA PRO A 153 19.76 -10.26 -1.08
C PRO A 153 19.44 -8.78 -1.34
N LEU A 154 19.91 -7.87 -0.48
CA LEU A 154 19.58 -6.45 -0.59
C LEU A 154 20.62 -5.62 -1.35
N ASN A 155 21.89 -6.03 -1.33
CA ASN A 155 23.00 -5.26 -1.91
C ASN A 155 23.96 -6.08 -2.81
N LEU A 156 23.68 -7.36 -3.06
CA LEU A 156 24.47 -8.19 -3.98
C LEU A 156 24.49 -7.58 -5.39
N GLY A 157 25.69 -7.28 -5.89
CA GLY A 157 25.92 -6.67 -7.20
C GLY A 157 26.55 -5.27 -7.19
N ASN A 158 26.65 -4.63 -6.02
CA ASN A 158 27.40 -3.39 -5.85
C ASN A 158 28.85 -3.69 -5.45
N LYS A 159 29.83 -3.55 -6.38
CA LYS A 159 31.26 -3.68 -6.06
C LYS A 159 31.89 -2.36 -5.57
N PRO A 160 32.85 -2.38 -4.62
CA PRO A 160 33.10 -3.42 -3.62
C PRO A 160 32.29 -3.08 -2.35
N SER A 161 31.30 -3.90 -2.01
CA SER A 161 30.69 -3.86 -0.68
C SER A 161 31.56 -4.73 0.24
N VAL A 162 31.86 -4.21 1.43
CA VAL A 162 32.64 -4.93 2.45
C VAL A 162 31.77 -5.98 3.15
N GLU A 163 30.45 -5.80 3.10
CA GLU A 163 29.45 -6.69 3.70
C GLU A 163 28.27 -6.89 2.75
N TYR A 164 27.67 -8.09 2.79
CA TYR A 164 26.39 -8.36 2.15
C TYR A 164 25.23 -8.26 3.13
N LEU A 165 24.16 -7.60 2.71
CA LEU A 165 22.94 -7.43 3.46
C LEU A 165 21.87 -8.37 2.92
N PHE A 166 21.24 -9.11 3.82
CA PHE A 166 20.19 -10.08 3.52
C PHE A 166 18.97 -9.82 4.37
N TYR A 167 17.81 -9.87 3.73
CA TYR A 167 16.54 -9.97 4.41
C TYR A 167 16.18 -11.46 4.52
N ALA A 168 15.76 -11.89 5.70
CA ALA A 168 15.28 -13.25 5.96
C ALA A 168 13.97 -13.21 6.76
N ARG A 169 13.05 -14.14 6.51
CA ARG A 169 11.82 -14.30 7.28
C ARG A 169 11.81 -15.66 7.96
N ALA A 170 11.73 -15.65 9.28
CA ALA A 170 11.49 -16.84 10.09
C ALA A 170 9.99 -16.97 10.37
N VAL A 171 9.49 -18.21 10.46
CA VAL A 171 8.06 -18.48 10.60
C VAL A 171 7.83 -19.48 11.75
N ASP A 172 6.82 -19.19 12.57
CA ASP A 172 6.22 -20.14 13.51
C ASP A 172 4.92 -20.65 12.90
N VAL A 173 4.96 -21.89 12.40
CA VAL A 173 3.82 -22.53 11.73
C VAL A 173 2.70 -22.88 12.71
N GLU A 174 3.02 -23.11 13.98
CA GLU A 174 2.02 -23.48 14.98
C GLU A 174 1.15 -22.29 15.37
N ARG A 175 1.74 -21.09 15.41
CA ARG A 175 1.07 -19.86 15.80
C ARG A 175 0.67 -18.95 14.63
N ASP A 176 1.03 -19.33 13.39
CA ASP A 176 0.82 -18.53 12.18
C ASP A 176 1.46 -17.13 12.28
N ARG A 177 2.72 -17.09 12.72
CA ARG A 177 3.47 -15.86 12.96
C ARG A 177 4.78 -15.84 12.21
N CYS A 178 5.29 -14.64 11.93
CA CYS A 178 6.59 -14.47 11.30
C CYS A 178 7.41 -13.39 12.00
N ILE A 179 8.72 -13.55 11.93
CA ILE A 179 9.71 -12.54 12.30
C ILE A 179 10.49 -12.22 11.04
N ASP A 180 10.53 -10.94 10.70
CA ASP A 180 11.36 -10.39 9.64
C ASP A 180 12.72 -10.01 10.22
N LEU A 181 13.81 -10.43 9.58
CA LEU A 181 15.18 -10.34 10.06
C LEU A 181 16.05 -9.66 9.00
N LEU A 182 16.93 -8.77 9.44
CA LEU A 182 17.94 -8.14 8.61
C LEU A 182 19.31 -8.61 9.07
N TYR A 183 20.02 -9.29 8.19
CA TYR A 183 21.35 -9.81 8.43
C TYR A 183 22.41 -9.07 7.64
N GLU A 184 23.56 -8.96 8.26
CA GLU A 184 24.83 -8.56 7.67
C GLU A 184 25.78 -9.77 7.67
N VAL A 185 26.32 -10.08 6.50
CA VAL A 185 27.31 -11.14 6.31
C VAL A 185 28.62 -10.48 5.88
N PRO A 186 29.64 -10.47 6.75
CA PRO A 186 30.94 -9.91 6.40
C PRO A 186 31.64 -10.80 5.37
N VAL A 187 32.32 -10.19 4.40
CA VAL A 187 33.02 -10.91 3.33
C VAL A 187 34.51 -10.58 3.27
N ASP A 188 35.32 -11.54 2.85
CA ASP A 188 36.73 -11.30 2.54
C ASP A 188 36.83 -10.51 1.22
N GLY A 189 37.37 -9.29 1.30
CA GLY A 189 37.53 -8.41 0.15
C GLY A 189 38.50 -8.92 -0.94
N ALA A 190 39.19 -10.05 -0.71
CA ALA A 190 40.05 -10.68 -1.70
C ALA A 190 39.29 -11.55 -2.70
N ASP A 191 38.27 -12.29 -2.27
CA ASP A 191 37.54 -13.27 -3.06
C ASP A 191 36.01 -13.18 -2.95
N ASP A 192 35.49 -12.15 -2.27
CA ASP A 192 34.07 -11.90 -2.02
C ASP A 192 33.38 -13.07 -1.28
N SER A 193 34.15 -13.93 -0.59
CA SER A 193 33.62 -15.08 0.17
C SER A 193 33.19 -14.69 1.58
N PRO A 194 32.12 -15.29 2.15
CA PRO A 194 31.70 -15.04 3.53
C PRO A 194 32.79 -15.41 4.52
N LEU A 195 32.98 -14.56 5.53
CA LEU A 195 33.82 -14.91 6.67
C LEU A 195 33.17 -16.04 7.47
N LEU A 196 34.01 -16.98 7.87
CA LEU A 196 33.62 -18.13 8.66
C LEU A 196 34.03 -17.92 10.13
N ASP A 197 33.23 -18.46 11.04
CA ASP A 197 33.53 -18.52 12.47
C ASP A 197 34.59 -19.60 12.80
N GLU A 198 34.88 -19.80 14.10
CA GLU A 198 35.86 -20.77 14.57
C GLU A 198 35.49 -22.23 14.23
N ASP A 199 34.20 -22.50 14.01
CA ASP A 199 33.64 -23.81 13.67
C ASP A 199 33.55 -24.02 12.13
N GLY A 200 33.87 -22.98 11.36
CA GLY A 200 33.85 -23.00 9.90
C GLY A 200 32.46 -22.75 9.30
N GLU A 201 31.54 -22.18 10.06
CA GLU A 201 30.19 -21.79 9.64
C GLU A 201 30.16 -20.29 9.28
N ILE A 202 29.20 -19.84 8.47
CA ILE A 202 29.14 -18.44 8.05
C ILE A 202 28.72 -17.55 9.22
N ILE A 203 29.38 -16.41 9.34
CA ILE A 203 29.04 -15.39 10.33
C ILE A 203 27.80 -14.63 9.85
N TRP A 204 26.72 -14.70 10.64
CA TRP A 204 25.46 -14.00 10.41
C TRP A 204 25.23 -12.98 11.52
N ASN A 205 25.46 -11.70 11.23
CA ASN A 205 25.22 -10.63 12.19
C ASN A 205 23.80 -10.10 12.00
N CYS A 206 22.89 -10.40 12.93
CA CYS A 206 21.55 -9.84 12.87
C CYS A 206 21.59 -8.36 13.30
N MET A 207 21.26 -7.46 12.39
CA MET A 207 21.26 -6.00 12.66
C MET A 207 19.93 -5.52 13.22
N ALA A 208 18.84 -6.12 12.76
CA ALA A 208 17.50 -5.67 13.08
C ALA A 208 16.47 -6.78 12.89
N TYR A 209 15.38 -6.69 13.64
CA TYR A 209 14.23 -7.57 13.49
C TYR A 209 12.91 -6.79 13.53
N ASP A 210 11.87 -7.35 12.93
CA ASP A 210 10.48 -6.93 13.10
C ASP A 210 9.64 -8.15 13.46
N ALA A 211 9.11 -8.14 14.68
CA ALA A 211 8.29 -9.20 15.24
C ALA A 211 6.79 -8.83 15.29
N GLY A 212 6.37 -7.85 14.50
CA GLY A 212 4.99 -7.33 14.42
C GLY A 212 4.78 -5.96 15.08
N LEU A 213 5.81 -5.43 15.76
CA LEU A 213 5.78 -4.10 16.40
C LEU A 213 6.60 -3.05 15.63
N GLY A 214 7.12 -3.41 14.45
CA GLY A 214 8.02 -2.59 13.64
C GLY A 214 9.50 -2.94 13.87
N TRP A 215 10.34 -2.40 12.99
CA TRP A 215 11.79 -2.64 13.00
C TRP A 215 12.48 -2.14 14.27
N THR A 216 13.14 -3.06 14.96
CA THR A 216 13.98 -2.83 16.13
C THR A 216 15.41 -3.21 15.80
N LEU A 217 16.37 -2.33 16.13
CA LEU A 217 17.79 -2.62 15.97
C LEU A 217 18.25 -3.53 17.10
N ILE A 218 19.08 -4.52 16.77
CA ILE A 218 19.79 -5.32 17.76
C ILE A 218 20.98 -4.48 18.21
N THR A 219 21.01 -4.18 19.49
CA THR A 219 22.17 -3.56 20.12
C THR A 219 23.07 -4.68 20.60
N GLU A 220 24.22 -4.87 19.96
CA GLU A 220 25.30 -5.66 20.55
C GLU A 220 25.61 -5.03 21.92
N GLU A 221 25.34 -5.76 23.01
CA GLU A 221 25.90 -5.38 24.30
C GLU A 221 27.43 -5.47 24.14
N GLU A 222 28.10 -4.30 24.13
CA GLU A 222 29.57 -4.24 24.21
C GLU A 222 30.00 -4.99 25.49
N GLU A 223 30.52 -6.22 25.35
CA GLU A 223 31.25 -6.94 26.41
C GLU A 223 32.57 -6.24 26.79
#